data_AF-A0A820W838-F1
#
_entry.id   AF-A0A820W838-F1
#
_cell.length_a   1.000
_cell.length_b   1.000
_cell.length_c   1.000
_cell.angle_alpha   90.00
_cell.angle_beta   90.00
_cell.angle_gamma   90.00
#
_symmetry.space_group_name_H-M   'P 1'
#
loop_
_entity.id
_entity.type
_entity.pdbx_description
1 polymer ?
#
loop_
_entity_poly.entity_id
_entity_poly.type
_entity_poly.pdbx_seq_one_letter_code
_entity_poly.pdbx_strand_id
1 'polypeptide(L)' 'PRCVALFAYDAQQEDELSFPVDAVLEILDQAGNSGWFKARYGNQVGLIPSTYVKSIDEHNTCKFNTE' A
#
# COMPACT_ATOMS: atom_id res chain seq x y z
N PRO A 1 -6.04 -2.47 -7.31
CA PRO A 1 -6.03 -2.11 -5.87
C PRO A 1 -4.99 -1.03 -5.56
N ARG A 2 -5.36 -0.01 -4.79
CA ARG A 2 -4.44 1.04 -4.34
C ARG A 2 -4.34 0.99 -2.82
N CYS A 3 -3.21 1.42 -2.30
CA CYS A 3 -3.03 1.64 -0.86
C CYS A 3 -2.41 3.00 -0.61
N VAL A 4 -2.60 3.50 0.61
CA VAL A 4 -1.93 4.71 1.09
C VAL A 4 -0.91 4.33 2.16
N ALA A 5 0.27 4.92 2.09
CA ALA A 5 1.28 4.77 3.13
C ALA A 5 0.86 5.49 4.41
N LEU A 6 0.78 4.76 5.53
CA LEU A 6 0.51 5.35 6.84
C LEU A 6 1.77 5.96 7.46
N PHE A 7 2.94 5.48 7.06
CA PHE A 7 4.25 5.93 7.52
C PHE A 7 5.22 5.93 6.35
N ALA A 8 6.25 6.77 6.44
CA ALA A 8 7.37 6.71 5.49
C ALA A 8 8.16 5.42 5.70
N TYR A 9 8.62 4.85 4.59
CA TYR A 9 9.46 3.66 4.59
C TYR A 9 10.64 3.88 3.66
N ASP A 10 11.84 3.60 4.16
CA ASP A 10 13.06 3.56 3.37
C ASP A 10 13.42 2.10 3.08
N ALA A 11 13.54 1.79 1.79
CA ALA A 11 13.99 0.49 1.31
C ALA A 11 15.36 0.16 1.88
N GLN A 12 15.47 -1.01 2.48
CA GLN A 12 16.71 -1.58 3.02
C GLN A 12 17.38 -2.53 2.02
N GLN A 13 16.61 -3.08 1.08
CA GLN A 13 17.08 -3.98 0.02
C GLN A 13 16.73 -3.45 -1.37
N GLU A 14 17.42 -3.94 -2.41
CA GLU A 14 17.19 -3.53 -3.80
C GLU A 14 15.78 -3.90 -4.33
N ASP A 15 15.20 -4.95 -3.76
CA ASP A 15 13.86 -5.42 -4.10
C ASP A 15 12.75 -4.63 -3.37
N GLU A 16 13.10 -3.80 -2.39
CA GLU A 16 12.17 -3.00 -1.60
C GLU A 16 11.94 -1.61 -2.21
N LEU A 17 10.82 -0.99 -1.87
CA LEU A 17 10.43 0.32 -2.41
C LEU A 17 10.37 1.38 -1.32
N SER A 18 11.15 2.47 -1.47
CA SER A 18 11.05 3.63 -0.59
C SER A 18 9.85 4.51 -0.96
N PHE A 19 9.11 4.98 0.04
CA PHE A 19 7.97 5.88 -0.16
C PHE A 19 7.73 6.78 1.07
N PRO A 20 7.25 8.02 0.88
CA PRO A 20 6.90 8.91 1.98
C PRO A 20 5.55 8.52 2.63
N VAL A 21 5.28 9.09 3.81
CA VAL A 21 3.93 9.04 4.41
C VAL A 21 2.90 9.67 3.48
N ASP A 22 1.67 9.15 3.50
CA ASP A 22 0.56 9.52 2.61
C ASP A 22 0.81 9.26 1.11
N ALA A 23 1.88 8.51 0.77
CA ALA A 23 2.12 8.07 -0.61
C ALA A 23 1.00 7.13 -1.09
N VAL A 24 0.46 7.42 -2.27
CA VAL A 24 -0.49 6.53 -2.93
C VAL A 24 0.27 5.54 -3.81
N LEU A 25 0.19 4.28 -3.42
CA LEU A 25 0.90 3.15 -4.02
C LEU A 25 -0.09 2.28 -4.80
N GLU A 26 0.34 1.76 -5.94
CA GLU A 26 -0.46 0.81 -6.73
C GLU A 26 -0.02 -0.61 -6.40
N ILE A 27 -0.91 -1.41 -5.83
CA ILE A 27 -0.63 -2.81 -5.48
C ILE A 27 -0.65 -3.63 -6.78
N LEU A 28 0.50 -4.20 -7.13
CA LEU A 28 0.68 -5.08 -8.28
C LEU A 28 0.49 -6.55 -7.90
N ASP A 29 1.01 -6.95 -6.74
CA ASP A 29 0.91 -8.32 -6.24
C ASP A 29 0.84 -8.32 -4.72
N GLN A 30 -0.07 -9.10 -4.15
CA GLN A 30 -0.11 -9.36 -2.72
C GLN A 30 0.53 -10.71 -2.52
N ALA A 31 1.83 -10.74 -2.21
CA ALA A 31 2.56 -11.99 -2.02
C ALA A 31 1.94 -12.73 -0.82
N GLY A 32 1.02 -13.64 -1.13
CA GLY A 32 -0.19 -13.96 -0.36
C GLY A 32 -0.01 -14.65 1.00
N ASN A 33 1.17 -14.58 1.62
CA ASN A 33 1.37 -15.06 2.99
C ASN A 33 2.62 -14.53 3.71
N SER A 34 3.41 -13.63 3.10
CA SER A 34 4.66 -13.13 3.72
C SER A 34 4.53 -11.78 4.41
N GLY A 35 3.38 -11.10 4.32
CA GLY A 35 3.21 -9.74 4.88
C GLY A 35 3.85 -8.63 4.03
N TRP A 36 4.30 -8.97 2.81
CA TRP A 36 4.88 -8.03 1.86
C TRP A 36 3.99 -7.93 0.63
N PHE A 37 3.77 -6.71 0.17
CA PHE A 37 3.06 -6.44 -1.08
C PHE A 37 4.02 -5.89 -2.10
N LYS A 38 3.90 -6.31 -3.35
CA LYS A 38 4.59 -5.67 -4.46
C LYS A 38 3.76 -4.48 -4.91
N ALA A 39 4.34 -3.29 -4.83
CA ALA A 39 3.68 -2.06 -5.21
C ALA A 39 4.53 -1.21 -6.15
N ARG A 40 3.86 -0.26 -6.80
CA ARG A 40 4.47 0.75 -7.66
C ARG A 40 4.26 2.14 -7.10
N TYR A 41 5.33 2.92 -7.02
CA TYR A 41 5.34 4.34 -6.69
C TYR A 41 6.02 5.12 -7.82
N GLY A 42 5.24 5.90 -8.58
CA GLY A 42 5.75 6.59 -9.77
C GLY A 42 6.34 5.60 -10.78
N ASN A 43 7.65 5.70 -11.03
CA ASN A 43 8.39 4.82 -11.94
C ASN A 43 9.13 3.67 -11.24
N GLN A 44 9.03 3.55 -9.92
CA GLN A 44 9.71 2.53 -9.13
C GLN A 44 8.74 1.44 -8.70
N VAL A 45 9.20 0.19 -8.71
CA VAL A 45 8.43 -0.99 -8.30
C VAL A 45 9.27 -1.77 -7.31
N GLY A 46 8.68 -2.20 -6.21
CA GLY A 46 9.35 -3.01 -5.22
C GLY A 46 8.38 -3.56 -4.18
N LEU A 47 8.93 -4.24 -3.19
CA LEU A 47 8.22 -4.79 -2.06
C LEU A 47 8.04 -3.73 -0.99
N ILE A 48 6.83 -3.68 -0.44
CA ILE A 48 6.43 -2.80 0.65
C ILE A 48 5.84 -3.64 1.78
N PRO A 49 6.10 -3.29 3.05
CA PRO A 49 5.49 -3.99 4.16
C PRO A 49 4.00 -3.64 4.25
N SER A 50 3.13 -4.65 4.28
CA SER A 50 1.67 -4.44 4.35
C SER A 50 1.23 -3.73 5.63
N THR A 51 2.04 -3.81 6.68
CA THR A 51 1.79 -3.16 7.98
C THR A 51 1.98 -1.65 7.96
N TYR A 52 2.69 -1.10 6.96
CA TYR A 52 2.94 0.33 6.81
C TYR A 52 1.96 1.00 5.84
N VAL A 53 1.13 0.21 5.17
CA VAL A 53 0.19 0.71 4.17
C VAL A 53 -1.23 0.29 4.50
N LYS A 54 -2.18 1.14 4.16
CA LYS A 54 -3.61 0.87 4.30
C LYS A 54 -4.21 0.69 2.92
N SER A 55 -4.75 -0.50 2.65
CA SER A 55 -5.53 -0.72 1.44
C SER A 55 -6.68 0.28 1.38
N ILE A 56 -6.77 0.99 0.26
CA ILE A 56 -7.91 1.82 -0.06
C ILE A 56 -8.95 0.85 -0.62
N ASP A 57 -9.56 0.09 0.27
CA ASP A 57 -10.75 -0.66 -0.05
C ASP A 57 -11.91 0.32 -0.11
N GLU A 58 -12.51 0.43 -1.29
CA GLU A 58 -13.64 1.32 -1.60
C GLU A 58 -14.91 0.93 -0.82
N HIS A 59 -14.82 -0.03 0.12
CA HIS A 59 -15.92 -0.63 0.85
C HIS A 59 -16.19 -0.05 2.24
N ASN A 60 -15.56 1.06 2.64
CA ASN A 60 -16.10 1.85 3.75
C ASN A 60 -17.20 2.80 3.25
N THR A 61 -18.35 2.18 3.03
CA THR A 61 -19.61 2.59 3.65
C THR A 61 -19.97 4.07 3.55
N CYS A 62 -20.45 4.43 2.36
CA CYS A 62 -21.70 5.19 2.31
C CYS A 62 -22.83 4.35 2.94
N LYS A 63 -22.84 4.25 4.28
CA LYS A 63 -24.08 3.99 5.03
C LYS A 63 -24.86 5.31 5.00
N PHE A 64 -25.42 5.62 3.84
CA PHE A 64 -26.47 6.62 3.77
C PHE A 64 -27.70 6.07 4.50
N ASN A 65 -28.08 6.79 5.56
CA ASN A 65 -29.45 7.03 6.06
C ASN A 65 -30.14 5.84 6.75
N THR A 66 -30.47 5.96 8.04
CA THR A 66 -31.69 6.57 8.60
C THR A 66 -32.93 5.77 8.24
N GLU A 67 -33.37 4.95 9.18
CA GLU A 67 -34.76 4.82 9.65
C GLU A 67 -34.78 4.27 11.07
#